data_AF-A0AAU1VBK6-F1
#
_entry.id   AF-A0AAU1VBK6-F1
#
_cell.length_a   1.000
_cell.length_b   1.000
_cell.length_c   1.000
_cell.angle_alpha   90.00
_cell.angle_beta   90.00
_cell.angle_gamma   90.00
#
_symmetry.space_group_name_H-M   'P 1'
#
loop_
_entity.id
_entity.type
_entity.pdbx_description
1 polymer ?
#
loop_
_entity_poly.entity_id
_entity_poly.type
_entity_poly.pdbx_seq_one_letter_code
_entity_poly.pdbx_strand_id
1 'polypeptide(L)'
;MAGPVRRQGAPDGKAATEGGSQPGKAGRKRRTKIKGKARPRDKKQRPAQSVRLSDQEHAIIQAGADAVGMSLAGFLAHSALAAARDQSRTAATIAAERDVLTELFAMRRQLGWAGSNLNQVAKALNSGGDVPHLKEVLADIHRAANAAKNAADRVTHRQEQEGEAA
;
A
#
# COMPACT_ATOMS: atom_id res chain seq x y z
N MET A 1 -16.24 -45.05 27.21
CA MET A 1 -17.23 -46.05 26.73
C MET A 1 -18.60 -45.40 26.92
N ALA A 2 -19.49 -45.16 25.97
CA ALA A 2 -19.66 -45.61 24.59
C ALA A 2 -20.62 -44.61 23.87
N GLY A 3 -20.46 -44.38 22.57
CA GLY A 3 -21.63 -44.09 21.71
C GLY A 3 -22.38 -45.41 21.42
N PRO A 4 -23.51 -45.47 20.67
CA PRO A 4 -23.67 -44.72 19.41
C PRO A 4 -25.14 -44.47 18.89
N VAL A 5 -25.21 -43.95 17.66
CA VAL A 5 -26.22 -44.12 16.57
C VAL A 5 -27.60 -43.40 16.56
N ARG A 6 -27.66 -42.49 15.56
CA ARG A 6 -28.72 -41.91 14.71
C ARG A 6 -29.99 -42.73 14.41
N ARG A 7 -31.12 -42.03 14.16
CA ARG A 7 -32.05 -42.13 12.98
C ARG A 7 -32.88 -40.82 12.91
N GLN A 8 -32.90 -40.02 11.84
CA GLN A 8 -33.52 -40.16 10.51
C GLN A 8 -35.05 -40.04 10.52
N GLY A 9 -35.57 -38.93 9.98
CA GLY A 9 -36.99 -38.67 9.78
C GLY A 9 -37.24 -37.67 8.63
N ALA A 10 -37.58 -38.21 7.47
CA ALA A 10 -38.42 -37.67 6.39
C ALA A 10 -38.96 -38.93 5.68
N PRO A 11 -40.11 -38.94 4.96
CA PRO A 11 -40.95 -37.85 4.45
C PRO A 11 -42.47 -38.08 4.66
N ASP A 12 -43.33 -37.08 4.42
CA ASP A 12 -44.78 -37.33 4.24
C ASP A 12 -45.34 -36.64 2.99
N GLY A 13 -45.95 -37.47 2.11
CA GLY A 13 -47.10 -37.08 1.28
C GLY A 13 -46.89 -36.64 -0.18
N LYS A 14 -46.72 -37.60 -1.12
CA LYS A 14 -47.26 -37.49 -2.50
C LYS A 14 -48.76 -37.90 -2.46
N ALA A 15 -49.70 -37.67 -3.39
CA ALA A 15 -49.83 -37.19 -4.78
C ALA A 15 -51.31 -36.74 -4.96
N ALA A 16 -51.70 -35.92 -5.95
CA ALA A 16 -52.37 -36.38 -7.19
C ALA A 16 -52.73 -35.12 -8.03
N THR A 17 -52.13 -34.91 -9.21
CA THR A 17 -52.66 -35.18 -10.57
C THR A 17 -53.90 -34.37 -10.97
N GLU A 18 -53.73 -33.45 -11.91
CA GLU A 18 -54.58 -33.33 -13.11
C GLU A 18 -53.86 -32.45 -14.14
N GLY A 19 -53.76 -32.97 -15.37
CA GLY A 19 -53.07 -32.33 -16.48
C GLY A 19 -54.01 -31.51 -17.35
N GLY A 20 -53.45 -30.49 -18.00
CA GLY A 20 -54.09 -29.73 -19.07
C GLY A 20 -53.06 -29.22 -20.08
N SER A 21 -53.31 -29.49 -21.36
CA SER A 21 -52.40 -29.46 -22.51
C SER A 21 -52.00 -28.05 -23.02
N GLN A 22 -50.81 -27.94 -23.61
CA GLN A 22 -50.38 -26.80 -24.45
C GLN A 22 -51.07 -26.79 -25.82
N PRO A 23 -51.19 -25.61 -26.45
CA PRO A 23 -50.46 -25.31 -27.69
C PRO A 23 -49.87 -23.87 -27.64
N GLY A 24 -48.83 -23.40 -28.35
CA GLY A 24 -48.19 -23.82 -29.58
C GLY A 24 -47.58 -22.58 -30.28
N LYS A 25 -46.27 -22.36 -30.10
CA LYS A 25 -45.27 -21.68 -30.98
C LYS A 25 -45.38 -20.19 -31.38
N ALA A 26 -44.36 -19.43 -30.98
CA ALA A 26 -43.54 -18.63 -31.91
C ALA A 26 -42.08 -18.63 -31.43
N GLY A 27 -41.21 -19.35 -32.15
CA GLY A 27 -39.86 -19.69 -31.75
C GLY A 27 -38.90 -18.50 -31.79
N ARG A 28 -38.35 -18.11 -30.64
CA ARG A 28 -37.11 -17.33 -30.58
C ARG A 28 -35.93 -18.29 -30.72
N LYS A 29 -35.29 -18.25 -31.89
CA LYS A 29 -34.08 -19.01 -32.22
C LYS A 29 -33.08 -18.90 -31.07
N ARG A 30 -32.78 -20.04 -30.43
CA ARG A 30 -31.65 -20.18 -29.50
C ARG A 30 -30.39 -19.77 -30.27
N ARG A 31 -29.78 -18.64 -29.92
CA ARG A 31 -28.40 -18.33 -30.34
C ARG A 31 -27.54 -19.47 -29.80
N THR A 32 -27.12 -20.37 -30.69
CA THR A 32 -26.10 -21.36 -30.40
C THR A 32 -24.89 -20.59 -29.90
N LYS A 33 -24.55 -20.76 -28.61
CA LYS A 33 -23.28 -20.27 -28.07
C LYS A 33 -22.20 -20.94 -28.91
N ILE A 34 -21.56 -20.18 -29.81
CA ILE A 34 -20.30 -20.58 -30.42
C ILE A 34 -19.35 -20.72 -29.24
N LYS A 35 -19.22 -21.95 -28.73
CA LYS A 35 -18.29 -22.32 -27.69
C LYS A 35 -16.93 -22.23 -28.36
N GLY A 36 -16.35 -21.02 -28.36
CA GLY A 36 -14.97 -20.82 -28.78
C GLY A 36 -14.15 -21.90 -28.10
N LYS A 37 -13.38 -22.67 -28.89
CA LYS A 37 -12.55 -23.75 -28.37
C LYS A 37 -11.75 -23.18 -27.20
N ALA A 38 -11.91 -23.78 -26.01
CA ALA A 38 -11.12 -23.39 -24.85
C ALA A 38 -9.66 -23.52 -25.27
N ARG A 39 -8.91 -22.40 -25.27
CA ARG A 39 -7.49 -22.44 -25.57
C ARG A 39 -6.84 -23.42 -24.59
N PRO A 40 -5.99 -24.36 -25.04
CA PRO A 40 -5.26 -25.22 -24.12
C PRO A 40 -4.44 -24.32 -23.21
N ARG A 41 -4.89 -24.16 -21.96
CA ARG A 41 -4.12 -23.45 -20.95
C ARG A 41 -3.10 -24.45 -20.45
N ASP A 42 -1.82 -24.08 -20.55
CA ASP A 42 -0.76 -24.87 -19.94
C ASP A 42 -1.13 -25.13 -18.47
N LYS A 43 -1.01 -26.39 -18.04
CA LYS A 43 -1.48 -26.83 -16.70
C LYS A 43 -0.69 -26.15 -15.59
N LYS A 44 0.52 -25.64 -15.90
CA LYS A 44 1.35 -24.85 -15.00
C LYS A 44 1.09 -23.36 -15.23
N GLN A 45 0.20 -22.79 -14.43
CA GLN A 45 0.07 -21.33 -14.39
C GLN A 45 1.34 -20.74 -13.77
N ARG A 46 1.81 -19.62 -14.34
CA ARG A 46 2.90 -18.85 -13.72
C ARG A 46 2.44 -18.34 -12.35
N PRO A 47 3.32 -18.28 -11.34
CA PRO A 47 2.95 -17.73 -10.04
C PRO A 47 2.52 -16.27 -10.21
N ALA A 48 1.32 -15.94 -9.72
CA ALA A 48 0.82 -14.58 -9.71
C ALA A 48 1.28 -13.88 -8.42
N GLN A 49 1.70 -12.62 -8.55
CA GLN A 49 2.03 -11.74 -7.42
C GLN A 49 1.01 -10.61 -7.39
N SER A 50 0.47 -10.31 -6.21
CA SER A 50 -0.44 -9.18 -6.01
C SER A 50 0.31 -8.00 -5.39
N VAL A 51 0.16 -6.82 -6.00
CA VAL A 51 0.71 -5.55 -5.50
C VAL A 51 -0.46 -4.67 -5.07
N ARG A 52 -0.30 -3.97 -3.94
CA ARG A 52 -1.26 -2.98 -3.47
C ARG A 52 -0.66 -1.60 -3.72
N LEU A 53 -1.45 -0.73 -4.34
CA LEU A 53 -1.08 0.64 -4.66
C LEU A 53 -2.14 1.55 -4.05
N SER A 54 -1.69 2.67 -3.50
CA SER A 54 -2.53 3.83 -3.26
C SER A 54 -3.02 4.42 -4.59
N ASP A 55 -4.03 5.28 -4.54
CA ASP A 55 -4.58 5.92 -5.73
C ASP A 55 -3.52 6.77 -6.46
N GLN A 56 -2.63 7.43 -5.72
CA GLN A 56 -1.53 8.23 -6.27
C GLN A 56 -0.48 7.34 -6.97
N GLU A 57 -0.02 6.28 -6.31
CA GLU A 57 0.93 5.33 -6.92
C GLU A 57 0.33 4.68 -8.17
N HIS A 58 -0.96 4.31 -8.12
CA HIS A 58 -1.66 3.77 -9.28
C HIS A 58 -1.67 4.77 -10.44
N ALA A 59 -2.00 6.04 -10.19
CA ALA A 59 -2.04 7.06 -11.24
C ALA A 59 -0.68 7.28 -11.90
N ILE A 60 0.40 7.37 -11.12
CA ILE A 60 1.78 7.55 -11.62
C ILE A 60 2.19 6.36 -12.49
N ILE A 61 1.97 5.13 -12.00
CA ILE A 61 2.37 3.92 -12.71
C ILE A 61 1.51 3.71 -13.96
N GLN A 62 0.22 4.02 -13.90
CA GLN A 62 -0.69 3.95 -15.06
C GLN A 62 -0.27 4.94 -16.15
N ALA A 63 0.05 6.18 -15.80
CA ALA A 63 0.55 7.16 -16.75
C ALA A 63 1.86 6.69 -17.43
N GLY A 64 2.78 6.11 -16.65
CA GLY A 64 4.02 5.52 -17.20
C GLY A 64 3.74 4.36 -18.15
N ALA A 65 2.78 3.49 -17.81
CA ALA A 65 2.37 2.38 -18.66
C ALA A 65 1.73 2.85 -19.97
N ASP A 66 0.85 3.86 -19.90
CA ASP A 66 0.19 4.45 -21.06
C ASP A 66 1.20 5.13 -22.00
N ALA A 67 2.20 5.83 -21.44
CA ALA A 67 3.25 6.49 -22.22
C ALA A 67 4.08 5.51 -23.08
N VAL A 68 4.22 4.25 -22.66
CA VAL A 68 4.94 3.21 -23.41
C VAL A 68 4.01 2.17 -24.06
N GLY A 69 2.69 2.40 -24.03
CA GLY A 69 1.69 1.51 -24.63
C GLY A 69 1.62 0.12 -23.99
N MET A 70 1.93 0.00 -22.71
CA MET A 70 1.88 -1.26 -21.96
C MET A 70 0.65 -1.32 -21.05
N SER A 71 0.19 -2.53 -20.73
CA SER A 71 -0.75 -2.70 -19.61
C SER A 71 -0.05 -2.42 -18.29
N LEU A 72 -0.79 -1.95 -17.27
CA LEU A 72 -0.25 -1.70 -15.93
C LEU A 72 0.57 -2.88 -15.39
N ALA A 73 0.02 -4.09 -15.47
CA ALA A 73 0.71 -5.31 -15.02
C ALA A 73 1.97 -5.64 -15.85
N GLY A 74 1.94 -5.38 -17.16
CA GLY A 74 3.09 -5.58 -18.04
C GLY A 74 4.20 -4.58 -17.73
N PHE A 75 3.84 -3.31 -17.53
CA PHE A 75 4.76 -2.25 -17.16
C PHE A 75 5.41 -2.51 -15.79
N LEU A 76 4.62 -2.90 -14.79
CA LEU A 76 5.12 -3.31 -13.46
C LEU A 76 6.11 -4.46 -13.57
N ALA A 77 5.78 -5.52 -14.32
CA ALA A 77 6.66 -6.67 -14.49
C ALA A 77 7.96 -6.30 -15.25
N HIS A 78 7.86 -5.47 -16.28
CA HIS A 78 9.02 -5.01 -17.05
C HIS A 78 9.95 -4.15 -16.19
N SER A 79 9.38 -3.16 -15.48
CA SER A 79 10.12 -2.25 -14.62
C SER A 79 10.80 -2.99 -13.46
N ALA A 80 10.08 -3.92 -12.81
CA ALA A 80 10.65 -4.74 -11.75
C ALA A 80 11.79 -5.62 -12.27
N LEU A 81 11.67 -6.20 -13.47
CA LEU A 81 12.74 -7.00 -14.07
C LEU A 81 13.94 -6.14 -14.48
N ALA A 82 13.70 -4.93 -14.99
CA ALA A 82 14.76 -3.99 -15.33
C ALA A 82 15.54 -3.57 -14.07
N ALA A 83 14.85 -3.21 -12.99
CA ALA A 83 15.46 -2.92 -11.69
C ALA A 83 16.24 -4.13 -11.13
N ALA A 84 15.69 -5.34 -11.23
CA ALA A 84 16.37 -6.56 -10.77
C ALA A 84 17.64 -6.91 -11.56
N ARG A 85 17.78 -6.40 -12.79
CA ARG A 85 19.00 -6.56 -13.61
C ARG A 85 20.10 -5.58 -13.21
N ASP A 86 19.74 -4.39 -12.73
CA ASP A 86 20.67 -3.35 -12.26
C ASP A 86 20.60 -3.20 -10.72
N GLN A 87 21.01 -4.27 -10.03
CA GLN A 87 20.83 -4.39 -8.58
C GLN A 87 21.60 -3.32 -7.80
N SER A 88 22.80 -2.95 -8.26
CA SER A 88 23.63 -1.95 -7.58
C SER A 88 22.96 -0.58 -7.61
N ARG A 89 22.44 -0.15 -8.76
CA ARG A 89 21.73 1.13 -8.88
C ARG A 89 20.41 1.12 -8.12
N THR A 90 19.64 0.03 -8.21
CA THR A 90 18.38 -0.10 -7.46
C THR A 90 18.62 -0.06 -5.96
N ALA A 91 19.64 -0.78 -5.46
CA ALA A 91 19.99 -0.78 -4.04
C ALA A 91 20.40 0.62 -3.56
N ALA A 92 21.22 1.35 -4.34
CA ALA A 92 21.62 2.71 -4.01
C ALA A 92 20.41 3.67 -3.95
N THR A 93 19.48 3.55 -4.90
CA THR A 93 18.27 4.39 -4.94
C THR A 93 17.38 4.14 -3.73
N ILE A 94 17.12 2.87 -3.39
CA ILE A 94 16.32 2.49 -2.22
C ILE A 94 17.00 2.90 -0.91
N ALA A 95 18.32 2.76 -0.82
CA ALA A 95 19.08 3.19 0.35
C ALA A 95 18.99 4.70 0.55
N ALA A 96 19.19 5.50 -0.50
CA ALA A 96 19.09 6.95 -0.43
C ALA A 96 17.70 7.42 0.05
N GLU A 97 16.62 6.80 -0.40
CA GLU A 97 15.26 7.11 0.07
C GLU A 97 15.07 6.76 1.55
N ARG A 98 15.61 5.61 2.00
CA ARG A 98 15.56 5.18 3.40
C ARG A 98 16.40 6.06 4.33
N ASP A 99 17.53 6.54 3.86
CA ASP A 99 18.41 7.42 4.62
C ASP A 99 17.68 8.73 4.94
N VAL A 100 16.93 9.29 3.99
CA VAL A 100 16.09 10.48 4.23
C VAL A 100 15.07 10.24 5.34
N LEU A 101 14.33 9.13 5.28
CA LEU A 101 13.35 8.80 6.31
C LEU A 101 14.01 8.60 7.67
N THR A 102 15.19 7.99 7.68
CA THR A 102 15.98 7.76 8.89
C THR A 102 16.42 9.07 9.52
N GLU A 103 16.92 10.01 8.71
CA GLU A 103 17.26 11.36 9.14
C GLU A 103 16.03 12.09 9.70
N LEU A 104 14.89 12.05 9.01
CA LEU A 104 13.64 12.65 9.50
C LEU A 104 13.22 12.11 10.87
N PHE A 105 13.30 10.79 11.08
CA PHE A 105 12.97 10.19 12.38
C PHE A 105 13.98 10.53 13.47
N ALA A 106 15.28 10.57 13.14
CA ALA A 106 16.31 10.99 14.07
C ALA A 106 16.07 12.44 14.55
N MET A 107 15.71 13.34 13.64
CA MET A 107 15.39 14.73 13.96
C MET A 107 14.11 14.86 14.78
N ARG A 108 13.05 14.12 14.45
CA ARG A 108 11.84 14.06 15.27
C ARG A 108 12.16 13.66 16.71
N ARG A 109 13.08 12.71 16.90
CA ARG A 109 13.54 12.30 18.23
C ARG A 109 14.30 13.42 18.95
N GLN A 110 15.19 14.13 18.27
CA GLN A 110 15.90 15.27 18.84
C GLN A 110 14.95 16.40 19.28
N LEU A 111 13.91 16.69 18.48
CA LEU A 111 12.87 17.65 18.86
C LEU A 111 12.08 17.19 20.09
N GLY A 112 11.76 15.90 20.18
CA GLY A 112 11.09 15.34 21.36
C GLY A 112 11.91 15.53 22.64
N TRP A 113 13.24 15.34 22.55
CA TRP A 113 14.17 15.61 23.65
C TRP A 113 14.21 17.10 24.04
N ALA A 114 14.30 17.99 23.04
CA ALA A 114 14.29 19.42 23.26
C ALA A 114 13.00 19.91 23.95
N GLY A 115 11.83 19.39 23.52
CA GLY A 115 10.54 19.70 24.14
C GLY A 115 10.44 19.20 25.58
N SER A 116 10.98 18.01 25.87
CA SER A 116 11.04 17.48 27.24
C SER A 116 11.89 18.37 28.15
N ASN A 117 13.06 18.79 27.68
CA ASN A 117 13.94 19.68 28.43
C ASN A 117 13.27 21.04 28.71
N LEU A 118 12.60 21.63 27.71
CA LEU A 118 11.85 22.87 27.90
C LEU A 118 10.75 22.72 28.95
N ASN A 119 10.03 21.60 28.94
CA ASN A 119 9.00 21.32 29.94
C ASN A 119 9.59 21.18 31.36
N GLN A 120 10.78 20.59 31.49
CA GLN A 120 11.50 20.49 32.77
C GLN A 120 11.93 21.87 33.27
N VAL A 121 12.47 22.72 32.39
CA VAL A 121 12.84 24.10 32.70
C VAL A 121 11.62 24.90 33.17
N ALA A 122 10.52 24.84 32.42
CA ALA A 122 9.28 25.54 32.78
C ALA A 122 8.78 25.09 34.15
N LYS A 123 8.81 23.78 34.44
CA LYS A 123 8.42 23.25 35.74
C LYS A 123 9.30 23.76 36.88
N ALA A 124 10.63 23.77 36.69
CA ALA A 124 11.57 24.26 37.70
C ALA A 124 11.36 25.74 38.02
N LEU A 125 11.22 26.58 36.98
CA LEU A 125 10.94 28.01 37.14
C LEU A 125 9.59 28.27 37.81
N ASN A 126 8.54 27.53 37.42
CA ASN A 126 7.21 27.65 38.03
C ASN A 126 7.20 27.23 39.51
N SER A 127 8.14 26.39 39.93
CA SER A 127 8.32 26.03 41.35
C SER A 127 9.19 27.01 42.14
N GLY A 128 9.59 28.14 41.55
CA GLY A 128 10.50 29.10 42.17
C GLY A 128 11.95 28.61 42.28
N GLY A 129 12.29 27.52 41.58
CA GLY A 129 13.64 26.98 41.51
C GLY A 129 14.49 27.72 40.49
N ASP A 130 15.80 27.78 40.75
CA ASP A 130 16.77 28.29 39.78
C ASP A 130 17.15 27.20 38.77
N VAL A 131 17.40 27.61 37.52
CA VAL A 131 17.87 26.73 36.45
C VAL A 131 19.25 27.22 36.01
N PRO A 132 20.33 26.69 36.60
CA PRO A 132 21.68 26.98 36.16
C PRO A 132 21.82 26.67 34.66
N HIS A 133 22.57 27.50 33.93
CA HIS A 133 22.84 27.32 32.50
C HIS A 133 21.59 27.36 31.59
N LEU A 134 20.47 27.94 32.04
CA LEU A 134 19.25 28.09 31.24
C LEU A 134 19.49 28.66 29.83
N LYS A 135 20.38 29.65 29.71
CA LYS A 135 20.75 30.24 28.42
C LYS A 135 21.43 29.24 27.47
N GLU A 136 22.27 28.36 28.00
CA GLU A 136 22.97 27.33 27.23
C GLU A 136 21.99 26.25 26.76
N VAL A 137 21.11 25.79 27.66
CA VAL A 137 20.05 24.82 27.34
C VAL A 137 19.10 25.37 26.27
N LEU A 138 18.69 26.63 26.36
CA LEU A 138 17.87 27.28 25.34
C LEU A 138 18.60 27.42 24.01
N ALA A 139 19.89 27.73 24.01
CA ALA A 139 20.71 27.80 22.80
C ALA A 139 20.83 26.43 22.11
N ASP A 140 20.98 25.35 22.88
CA ASP A 140 21.02 23.99 22.34
C ASP A 140 19.67 23.55 21.76
N ILE A 141 18.57 23.89 22.43
CA ILE A 141 17.21 23.66 21.91
C ILE A 141 17.00 24.41 20.59
N HIS A 142 17.41 25.69 20.52
CA HIS A 142 17.31 26.48 19.29
C HIS A 142 18.16 25.90 18.16
N ARG A 143 19.38 25.43 18.45
CA ARG A 143 20.24 24.75 17.46
C ARG A 143 19.59 23.48 16.93
N ALA A 144 19.05 22.64 17.82
CA ALA A 144 18.35 21.41 17.44
C ALA A 144 17.12 21.70 16.57
N ALA A 145 16.33 22.72 16.92
CA ALA A 145 15.16 23.14 16.15
C ALA A 145 15.53 23.64 14.74
N ASN A 146 16.58 24.47 14.63
CA ASN A 146 17.06 24.97 13.34
C ASN A 146 17.63 23.86 12.45
N ALA A 147 18.37 22.90 13.03
CA ALA A 147 18.87 21.75 12.29
C ALA A 147 17.72 20.92 11.70
N ALA A 148 16.66 20.70 12.47
CA ALA A 148 15.47 20.00 12.01
C ALA A 148 14.73 20.75 10.89
N LYS A 149 14.59 22.08 11.03
CA LYS A 149 13.98 22.92 9.99
C LYS A 149 14.76 22.82 8.67
N ASN A 150 16.06 23.05 8.71
CA ASN A 150 16.90 23.04 7.50
C ASN A 150 16.88 21.70 6.77
N ALA A 151 16.80 20.60 7.50
CA ALA A 151 16.73 19.28 6.90
C ALA A 151 15.33 18.97 6.35
N ALA A 152 14.25 19.43 7.00
CA ALA A 152 12.92 19.37 6.42
C ALA A 152 12.86 20.14 5.09
N ASP A 153 13.43 21.35 5.04
CA ASP A 153 13.51 22.17 3.83
C ASP A 153 14.26 21.44 2.70
N ARG A 154 15.35 20.72 3.02
CA ARG A 154 16.09 19.90 2.03
C ARG A 154 15.26 18.76 1.44
N VAL A 155 14.39 18.13 2.25
CA VAL A 155 13.51 17.06 1.77
C VAL A 155 12.45 17.62 0.84
N THR A 156 11.85 18.76 1.20
CA THR A 156 10.85 19.44 0.37
C THR A 156 11.43 19.89 -0.97
N HIS A 157 12.60 20.54 -0.97
CA HIS A 157 13.24 20.99 -2.22
C HIS A 157 13.72 19.85 -3.11
N ARG A 158 14.05 18.68 -2.56
CA ARG A 158 14.36 17.48 -3.37
C ARG A 158 13.12 17.01 -4.14
N GLN A 159 11.95 17.05 -3.52
CA GLN A 159 10.70 16.62 -4.16
C GLN A 159 10.27 17.57 -5.29
N GLU A 160 10.56 18.87 -5.16
CA GLU A 160 10.30 19.87 -6.20
C GLU A 160 11.19 19.67 -7.43
N GLN A 161 12.48 19.37 -7.23
CA GLN A 161 13.43 19.15 -8.33
C GLN A 161 13.20 17.82 -9.08
N GLU A 162 12.75 16.78 -8.39
CA GLU A 162 12.37 15.51 -9.03
C GLU A 162 11.03 15.61 -9.79
N GLY A 163 10.14 16.53 -9.39
CA GLY A 163 8.88 16.79 -10.07
C GLY A 163 8.97 17.70 -11.30
N GLU A 164 10.02 18.51 -11.44
CA GLU A 164 10.25 19.41 -12.58
C GLU A 164 11.03 18.74 -13.73
N ALA A 165 11.62 17.57 -13.48
CA ALA A 165 12.39 16.78 -14.44
C ALA A 165 11.62 15.58 -15.06
N ALA A 166 10.33 15.41 -14.73
CA ALA A 166 9.45 14.34 -15.20
C ALA A 166 8.34 14.86 -16.11
#